data_AF-A0A667IUM3-F1
#
_entry.id   AF-A0A667IUM3-F1
#
_cell.length_a   1.000
_cell.length_b   1.000
_cell.length_c   1.000
_cell.angle_alpha   90.00
_cell.angle_beta   90.00
_cell.angle_gamma   90.00
#
_symmetry.space_group_name_H-M   'P 1'
#
loop_
_entity.id
_entity.type
_entity.pdbx_description
1 polymer ?
#
loop_
_entity_poly.entity_id
_entity_poly.type
_entity_poly.pdbx_seq_one_letter_code
_entity_poly.pdbx_strand_id
1 'polypeptide(L)'
;MAARRAATLACSLLLLSAALLRRGCRARFAAEPDAEHDEEEAEVFPESPVQRPTVLVAVLARNAAHALPHFLGCLERLDYPKSRMAIWVATDHNVDNTTEILREWLKNVQQFYHYVEWRPMEEPE
;
A
#
# COMPACT_ATOMS: atom_id res chain seq x y z
N MET A 1 29.23 72.45 28.65
CA MET A 1 29.26 71.07 29.19
C MET A 1 28.41 70.04 28.41
N ALA A 2 27.88 70.32 27.20
CA ALA A 2 27.00 69.38 26.50
C ALA A 2 27.61 68.68 25.26
N ALA A 3 28.49 69.34 24.51
CA ALA A 3 28.93 68.83 23.19
C ALA A 3 30.00 67.72 23.23
N ARG A 4 30.80 67.61 24.31
CA ARG A 4 31.86 66.57 24.44
C ARG A 4 31.34 65.21 24.90
N ARG A 5 30.12 65.12 25.44
CA ARG A 5 29.52 63.87 25.94
C ARG A 5 28.78 63.07 24.84
N ALA A 6 28.32 63.75 23.79
CA ALA A 6 27.59 63.11 22.68
C ALA A 6 28.54 62.34 21.74
N ALA A 7 29.74 62.89 21.48
CA ALA A 7 30.73 62.29 20.59
C ALA A 7 31.34 61.00 21.16
N THR A 8 31.53 60.92 22.48
CA THR A 8 32.03 59.70 23.16
C THR A 8 31.00 58.59 23.17
N LEU A 9 29.72 58.90 23.39
CA LEU A 9 28.62 57.92 23.32
C LEU A 9 28.44 57.36 21.90
N ALA A 10 28.50 58.22 20.87
CA ALA A 10 28.39 57.81 19.48
C ALA A 10 29.57 56.90 19.05
N CYS A 11 30.79 57.21 19.48
CA CYS A 11 31.97 56.41 19.19
C CYS A 11 31.93 55.05 19.92
N SER A 12 31.45 55.01 21.18
CA SER A 12 31.27 53.74 21.90
C SER A 12 30.19 52.85 21.29
N LEU A 13 29.09 53.42 20.78
CA LEU A 13 28.04 52.65 20.08
C LEU A 13 28.50 52.14 18.71
N LEU A 14 29.31 52.92 17.97
CA LEU A 14 29.92 52.49 16.71
C LEU A 14 30.96 51.37 16.92
N LEU A 15 31.73 51.42 18.01
CA LEU A 15 32.69 50.36 18.33
C LEU A 15 31.99 49.08 18.85
N LEU A 16 30.91 49.21 19.62
CA LEU A 16 30.09 48.06 20.05
C LEU A 16 29.36 47.39 18.87
N SER A 17 28.81 48.16 17.94
CA SER A 17 28.18 47.62 16.73
C SER A 17 29.21 47.03 15.74
N ALA A 18 30.39 47.63 15.59
CA ALA A 18 31.48 47.04 14.81
C ALA A 18 32.05 45.75 15.44
N ALA A 19 32.08 45.65 16.77
CA ALA A 19 32.47 44.43 17.47
C ALA A 19 31.42 43.30 17.29
N LEU A 20 30.13 43.65 17.25
CA LEU A 20 29.05 42.71 16.97
C LEU A 20 29.03 42.25 15.50
N LEU A 21 29.36 43.11 14.53
CA LEU A 21 29.50 42.71 13.12
C LEU A 21 30.78 41.93 12.81
N ARG A 22 31.85 42.09 13.60
CA ARG A 22 33.08 41.24 13.49
C ARG A 22 32.92 39.88 14.13
N ARG A 23 31.92 39.71 14.99
CA ARG A 23 31.41 38.40 15.42
C ARG A 23 30.54 37.83 14.30
N GLY A 24 31.09 37.80 13.09
CA GLY A 24 30.46 37.19 11.94
C GLY A 24 29.97 35.81 12.34
N CYS A 25 28.76 35.49 11.93
CA CYS A 25 28.26 34.14 11.84
C CYS A 25 29.15 33.37 10.86
N ARG A 26 30.40 33.09 11.25
CA ARG A 26 31.07 31.87 10.85
C ARG A 26 30.31 30.78 11.57
N ALA A 27 29.16 30.43 11.02
CA ALA A 27 28.79 29.03 10.97
C ALA A 27 29.97 28.36 10.25
N ARG A 28 31.00 28.00 11.03
CA ARG A 28 31.84 26.90 10.64
C ARG A 28 30.89 25.73 10.67
N PHE A 29 30.37 25.40 9.51
CA PHE A 29 30.02 24.03 9.20
C PHE A 29 31.35 23.25 9.16
N ALA A 30 32.00 23.17 10.32
CA ALA A 30 32.87 22.05 10.58
C ALA A 30 31.85 20.94 10.79
N ALA A 31 31.75 20.05 9.81
CA ALA A 31 31.25 18.72 10.11
C ALA A 31 32.09 18.27 11.31
N GLU A 32 31.45 18.15 12.46
CA GLU A 32 32.03 17.33 13.52
C GLU A 32 32.35 16.00 12.84
N PRO A 33 33.58 15.47 12.98
CA PRO A 33 33.82 14.11 12.53
C PRO A 33 32.73 13.28 13.19
N ASP A 34 31.93 12.60 12.37
CA ASP A 34 30.84 11.75 12.84
C ASP A 34 31.41 10.97 14.02
N ALA A 35 30.84 11.20 15.21
CA ALA A 35 31.21 10.47 16.41
C ALA A 35 31.36 9.01 16.00
N GLU A 36 32.49 8.39 16.39
CA GLU A 36 32.86 7.01 16.08
C GLU A 36 31.60 6.23 15.78
N HIS A 37 31.39 5.88 14.50
CA HIS A 37 30.16 5.25 14.05
C HIS A 37 29.89 4.13 15.04
N ASP A 38 28.92 4.33 15.93
CA ASP A 38 28.38 3.26 16.71
C ASP A 38 28.01 2.24 15.64
N GLU A 39 28.71 1.11 15.64
CA GLU A 39 28.39 -0.04 14.82
C GLU A 39 27.03 -0.52 15.34
N GLU A 40 25.96 0.24 15.08
CA GLU A 40 24.60 -0.24 15.15
C GLU A 40 24.55 -1.31 14.07
N GLU A 41 24.88 -2.55 14.48
CA GLU A 41 24.63 -3.76 13.72
C GLU A 41 23.19 -3.64 13.23
N ALA A 42 23.04 -3.34 11.94
CA ALA A 42 21.72 -3.21 11.34
C ALA A 42 21.00 -4.54 11.59
N GLU A 43 20.00 -4.54 12.48
CA GLU A 43 19.25 -5.76 12.78
C GLU A 43 18.62 -6.28 11.48
N VAL A 44 19.19 -7.36 10.96
CA VAL A 44 18.72 -7.98 9.73
C VAL A 44 17.44 -8.73 10.06
N PHE A 45 16.30 -8.10 9.79
CA PHE A 45 15.02 -8.78 9.89
C PHE A 45 14.94 -9.90 8.85
N PRO A 46 14.62 -11.14 9.26
CA PRO A 46 14.46 -12.22 8.31
C PRO A 46 13.33 -11.89 7.33
N GLU A 47 13.57 -12.16 6.05
CA GLU A 47 12.54 -12.00 5.03
C GLU A 47 11.31 -12.87 5.34
N SER A 48 10.12 -12.35 5.00
CA SER A 48 8.90 -13.14 5.17
C SER A 48 8.97 -14.40 4.30
N PRO A 49 8.42 -15.55 4.76
CA PRO A 49 8.40 -16.76 3.96
C PRO A 49 7.68 -16.53 2.64
N VAL A 50 8.17 -17.17 1.57
CA VAL A 50 7.58 -17.05 0.24
C VAL A 50 6.13 -17.54 0.27
N GLN A 51 5.20 -16.61 0.17
CA GLN A 51 3.77 -16.88 0.13
C GLN A 51 3.27 -17.00 -1.31
N ARG A 52 2.39 -17.97 -1.57
CA ARG A 52 1.68 -18.05 -2.86
C ARG A 52 0.80 -16.81 -3.04
N PRO A 53 0.65 -16.22 -4.24
CA PRO A 53 -0.16 -15.01 -4.41
C PRO A 53 -1.66 -15.24 -4.16
N THR A 54 -2.41 -14.18 -3.91
CA THR A 54 -3.88 -14.26 -3.91
C THR A 54 -4.36 -14.14 -5.35
N VAL A 55 -5.18 -15.08 -5.81
CA VAL A 55 -5.64 -15.17 -7.20
C VAL A 55 -7.13 -14.91 -7.27
N LEU A 56 -7.56 -14.06 -8.21
CA LEU A 56 -8.97 -13.88 -8.55
C LEU A 56 -9.31 -14.68 -9.80
N VAL A 57 -10.33 -15.52 -9.72
CA VAL A 57 -10.92 -16.24 -10.86
C VAL A 57 -12.25 -15.57 -11.20
N ALA A 58 -12.28 -14.87 -12.32
CA ALA A 58 -13.50 -14.29 -12.88
C ALA A 58 -14.17 -15.30 -13.82
N VAL A 59 -15.43 -15.64 -13.54
CA VAL A 59 -16.25 -16.56 -14.32
C VAL A 59 -17.42 -15.79 -14.91
N LEU A 60 -17.42 -15.67 -16.24
CA LEU A 60 -18.53 -15.11 -17.00
C LEU A 60 -19.24 -16.27 -17.69
N ALA A 61 -20.53 -16.43 -17.44
CA ALA A 61 -21.29 -17.56 -17.98
C ALA A 61 -22.63 -17.12 -18.58
N ARG A 62 -22.80 -17.47 -19.86
CA ARG A 62 -24.03 -17.29 -20.63
C ARG A 62 -24.41 -18.58 -21.37
N ASN A 63 -25.60 -19.10 -21.14
CA ASN A 63 -26.13 -20.34 -21.73
C ASN A 63 -25.13 -21.52 -21.73
N ALA A 64 -24.43 -21.69 -20.61
CA ALA A 64 -23.32 -22.62 -20.43
C ALA A 64 -23.67 -23.81 -19.52
N ALA A 65 -24.95 -24.10 -19.29
CA ALA A 65 -25.38 -25.14 -18.33
C ALA A 65 -24.76 -26.52 -18.61
N HIS A 66 -24.55 -26.84 -19.88
CA HIS A 66 -23.96 -28.11 -20.32
C HIS A 66 -22.46 -28.24 -20.03
N ALA A 67 -21.72 -27.12 -19.99
CA ALA A 67 -20.27 -27.12 -19.80
C ALA A 67 -19.87 -26.83 -18.33
N LEU A 68 -20.74 -26.15 -17.59
CA LEU A 68 -20.48 -25.73 -16.21
C LEU A 68 -20.07 -26.87 -15.27
N PRO A 69 -20.74 -28.03 -15.23
CA PRO A 69 -20.33 -29.11 -14.33
C PRO A 69 -18.88 -29.56 -14.55
N HIS A 70 -18.44 -29.61 -15.81
CA HIS A 70 -17.06 -29.96 -16.15
C HIS A 70 -16.07 -28.84 -15.76
N PHE A 71 -16.41 -27.59 -16.04
CA PHE A 71 -15.59 -26.44 -15.68
C PHE A 71 -15.40 -26.32 -14.16
N LEU A 72 -16.49 -26.41 -13.40
CA LEU A 72 -16.49 -26.31 -11.94
C LEU A 72 -15.71 -27.47 -11.30
N GLY A 73 -15.87 -28.69 -11.82
CA GLY A 73 -15.07 -29.84 -11.38
C GLY A 73 -13.57 -29.65 -11.62
N CYS A 74 -13.18 -29.00 -12.73
CA CYS A 74 -11.77 -28.64 -12.98
C CYS A 74 -11.27 -27.60 -11.97
N LEU A 75 -12.09 -26.58 -11.67
CA LEU A 75 -11.76 -25.52 -10.72
C LEU A 75 -11.57 -26.06 -9.30
N GLU A 76 -12.43 -26.99 -8.88
CA GLU A 76 -12.31 -27.67 -7.58
C GLU A 76 -11.04 -28.51 -7.47
N ARG A 77 -10.66 -29.21 -8.54
CA ARG A 77 -9.46 -30.07 -8.59
C ARG A 77 -8.13 -29.32 -8.66
N LEU A 78 -8.12 -28.00 -8.78
CA LEU A 78 -6.87 -27.22 -8.77
C LEU A 78 -6.11 -27.40 -7.46
N ASP A 79 -4.83 -27.80 -7.56
CA ASP A 79 -3.87 -27.90 -6.46
C ASP A 79 -3.30 -26.52 -6.06
N TYR A 80 -4.22 -25.60 -5.81
CA TYR A 80 -3.94 -24.26 -5.32
C TYR A 80 -4.73 -24.03 -4.03
N PRO A 81 -4.14 -23.39 -3.00
CA PRO A 81 -4.83 -23.17 -1.74
C PRO A 81 -6.10 -22.35 -1.96
N LYS A 82 -7.27 -22.97 -1.72
CA LYS A 82 -8.59 -22.33 -1.89
C LYS A 82 -8.75 -21.11 -0.98
N SER A 83 -8.12 -21.13 0.19
CA SER A 83 -8.02 -20.01 1.13
C SER A 83 -7.35 -18.74 0.57
N ARG A 84 -6.71 -18.83 -0.60
CA ARG A 84 -6.08 -17.70 -1.32
C ARG A 84 -6.67 -17.47 -2.71
N MET A 85 -7.79 -18.12 -3.02
CA MET A 85 -8.51 -17.95 -4.28
C MET A 85 -9.79 -17.17 -4.01
N ALA A 86 -9.96 -16.08 -4.73
CA ALA A 86 -11.19 -15.34 -4.84
C ALA A 86 -11.93 -15.77 -6.10
N ILE A 87 -13.24 -15.97 -6.00
CA ILE A 87 -14.10 -16.26 -7.14
C ILE A 87 -15.04 -15.08 -7.34
N TRP A 88 -15.12 -14.60 -8.56
CA TRP A 88 -16.10 -13.61 -8.98
C TRP A 88 -16.91 -14.19 -10.12
N VAL A 89 -18.22 -14.30 -9.97
CA VAL A 89 -19.08 -14.87 -11.00
C VAL A 89 -20.14 -13.88 -11.42
N ALA A 90 -20.25 -13.66 -12.73
CA ALA A 90 -21.34 -12.91 -13.32
C ALA A 90 -22.03 -13.70 -14.43
N THR A 91 -23.33 -13.50 -14.52
CA THR A 91 -24.19 -14.13 -15.52
C THR A 91 -25.08 -13.08 -16.18
N ASP A 92 -25.29 -13.19 -17.48
CA ASP A 92 -26.16 -12.31 -18.25
C ASP A 92 -27.11 -13.12 -19.15
N HIS A 93 -28.36 -12.68 -19.28
CA HIS A 93 -29.30 -13.15 -20.31
C HIS A 93 -29.28 -14.68 -20.58
N ASN A 94 -29.48 -15.47 -19.53
CA ASN A 94 -29.58 -16.93 -19.60
C ASN A 94 -31.01 -17.37 -19.88
N VAL A 95 -31.17 -18.27 -20.84
CA VAL A 95 -32.42 -19.00 -21.12
C VAL A 95 -32.37 -20.42 -20.54
N ASP A 96 -31.17 -20.92 -20.25
CA ASP A 96 -30.94 -22.25 -19.68
C ASP A 96 -30.74 -22.23 -18.15
N ASN A 97 -30.41 -23.38 -17.58
CA ASN A 97 -30.23 -23.55 -16.14
C ASN A 97 -28.87 -23.05 -15.59
N THR A 98 -28.15 -22.21 -16.33
CA THR A 98 -26.80 -21.71 -15.95
C THR A 98 -26.82 -21.01 -14.59
N THR A 99 -27.78 -20.11 -14.39
CA THR A 99 -27.91 -19.31 -13.16
C THR A 99 -28.09 -20.20 -11.93
N GLU A 100 -28.89 -21.27 -12.05
CA GLU A 100 -29.16 -22.18 -10.94
C GLU A 100 -27.98 -23.06 -10.58
N ILE A 101 -27.32 -23.64 -11.58
CA ILE A 101 -26.12 -24.47 -11.37
C ILE A 101 -25.05 -23.67 -10.63
N LEU A 102 -24.80 -22.43 -11.07
CA LEU A 102 -23.83 -21.54 -10.42
C LEU A 102 -24.26 -21.16 -9.00
N ARG A 103 -25.53 -20.83 -8.80
CA ARG A 103 -26.07 -20.45 -7.48
C ARG A 103 -25.93 -21.59 -6.47
N GLU A 104 -26.29 -22.81 -6.87
CA GLU A 104 -26.16 -24.00 -6.00
C GLU A 104 -24.69 -24.28 -5.68
N TRP A 105 -23.84 -24.25 -6.70
CA TRP A 105 -22.41 -24.47 -6.52
C TRP A 105 -21.76 -23.44 -5.58
N LEU A 106 -22.03 -22.14 -5.78
CA LEU A 106 -21.47 -21.06 -4.97
C LEU A 106 -21.86 -21.20 -3.50
N LYS A 107 -23.11 -21.58 -3.19
CA LYS A 107 -23.56 -21.84 -1.81
C LYS A 107 -22.75 -22.95 -1.14
N ASN A 108 -22.44 -24.02 -1.89
CA ASN A 108 -21.70 -25.16 -1.36
C ASN A 108 -20.22 -24.81 -1.12
N VAL A 109 -19.62 -24.03 -2.03
CA VAL A 109 -18.17 -23.78 -2.00
C VAL A 109 -17.73 -22.53 -1.24
N GLN A 110 -18.66 -21.62 -0.91
CA GLN A 110 -18.37 -20.31 -0.29
C GLN A 110 -17.41 -20.39 0.91
N GLN A 111 -17.53 -21.42 1.75
CA GLN A 111 -16.72 -21.60 2.96
C GLN A 111 -15.25 -21.98 2.70
N PHE A 112 -14.93 -22.52 1.52
CA PHE A 112 -13.58 -23.00 1.20
C PHE A 112 -12.72 -21.93 0.54
N TYR A 113 -13.35 -20.99 -0.16
CA TYR A 113 -12.66 -19.95 -0.91
C TYR A 113 -12.43 -18.70 -0.06
N HIS A 114 -11.38 -17.95 -0.39
CA HIS A 114 -11.04 -16.71 0.31
C HIS A 114 -12.16 -15.67 0.24
N TYR A 115 -12.74 -15.54 -0.96
CA TYR A 115 -13.75 -14.56 -1.28
C TYR A 115 -14.61 -15.08 -2.41
N VAL A 116 -15.93 -14.85 -2.34
CA VAL A 116 -16.87 -15.25 -3.38
C VAL A 116 -17.86 -14.12 -3.59
N GLU A 117 -17.97 -13.64 -4.83
CA GLU A 117 -18.92 -12.63 -5.25
C GLU A 117 -19.81 -13.15 -6.38
N TRP A 118 -21.11 -12.88 -6.25
CA TRP A 118 -22.15 -13.27 -7.21
C TRP A 118 -22.83 -12.02 -7.79
N ARG A 119 -22.83 -11.88 -9.12
CA ARG A 119 -23.45 -10.78 -9.86
C ARG A 119 -24.42 -11.32 -10.92
N PRO A 120 -25.69 -11.58 -10.56
CA PRO A 120 -26.70 -11.93 -11.54
C PRO A 120 -27.17 -10.66 -12.27
N MET A 121 -27.15 -10.66 -13.60
CA MET A 121 -27.74 -9.61 -14.42
C MET A 121 -28.97 -10.18 -15.14
N GLU A 122 -30.14 -9.99 -14.52
CA GLU A 122 -31.43 -10.44 -15.08
C GLU A 122 -32.08 -9.38 -15.97
N GLU A 123 -31.77 -8.09 -15.78
CA GLU A 123 -32.29 -6.97 -16.59
C GLU A 123 -31.14 -6.10 -17.11
N PRO A 124 -31.16 -5.69 -18.40
CA PRO A 124 -30.20 -4.73 -18.93
C PRO A 124 -30.47 -3.32 -18.37
N GLU A 125 -29.40 -2.61 -17.98
CA GLU A 125 -29.45 -1.16 -17.72
C GLU A 125 -29.63 -0.35 -19.01
#